data_AF-A0A8H6RA69-F1
#
_entry.id   AF-A0A8H6RA69-F1
#
_cell.length_a   1.000
_cell.length_b   1.000
_cell.length_c   1.000
_cell.angle_alpha   90.00
_cell.angle_beta   90.00
_cell.angle_gamma   90.00
#
_symmetry.space_group_name_H-M   'P 1'
#
loop_
_entity.id
_entity.type
_entity.pdbx_description
1 polymer ?
#
loop_
_entity_poly.entity_id
_entity_poly.type
_entity_poly.pdbx_seq_one_letter_code
_entity_poly.pdbx_strand_id
1 'polypeptide(L)'
;MALGSWQSKQTTASWQDTARPINFLLVMLCATIIALVVTVAVNVTVANEPDNDFGHGFGWVLMMPVPAIAFVWTIIDIVVCRFWNLHSIYSLVSAILLAVGYVIVGVFTALFYNWNDEGAWVPSIFFFINAIIHTIFMGFAARAIHINDKNDKAKKLNVRMSNLQKA
;
A
#
# COMPACT_ATOMS: atom_id res chain seq x y z
N MET A 1 0.93 -9.84 23.02
CA MET A 1 1.04 -8.36 23.16
C MET A 1 0.21 -7.71 22.07
N ALA A 2 -0.62 -6.73 22.40
CA ALA A 2 -1.39 -6.01 21.40
C ALA A 2 -0.44 -5.13 20.55
N LEU A 3 -0.44 -5.32 19.22
CA LEU A 3 0.37 -4.54 18.25
C LEU A 3 0.22 -3.01 18.35
N GLY A 4 -0.76 -2.51 19.11
CA GLY A 4 -0.93 -1.09 19.40
C GLY A 4 0.22 -0.48 20.21
N SER A 5 0.83 -1.21 21.16
CA SER A 5 1.98 -0.70 21.92
C SER A 5 3.29 -0.70 21.13
N TRP A 6 3.28 -1.28 19.93
CA TRP A 6 4.44 -1.34 19.04
C TRP A 6 4.58 -0.06 18.21
N GLN A 7 3.52 0.69 17.97
CA GLN A 7 3.60 1.92 17.17
C GLN A 7 4.14 3.09 18.00
N SER A 8 4.74 4.07 17.34
CA SER A 8 5.12 5.30 18.01
C SER A 8 3.87 6.05 18.50
N LYS A 9 3.99 6.77 19.63
CA LYS A 9 2.89 7.60 20.16
C LYS A 9 2.42 8.66 19.15
N GLN A 10 3.34 9.15 18.30
CA GLN A 10 3.03 10.15 17.28
C GLN A 10 2.17 9.55 16.17
N THR A 11 2.50 8.34 15.71
CA THR A 11 1.67 7.59 14.77
C THR A 11 0.30 7.31 15.37
N THR A 12 0.22 6.84 16.62
CA THR A 12 -1.07 6.63 17.29
C THR A 12 -1.91 7.90 17.33
N ALA A 13 -1.30 9.05 17.63
CA ALA A 13 -1.98 10.35 17.62
C ALA A 13 -2.45 10.77 16.20
N SER A 14 -1.64 10.55 15.16
CA SER A 14 -2.03 10.87 13.78
C SER A 14 -3.19 9.99 13.27
N TRP A 15 -3.33 8.79 13.82
CA TRP A 15 -4.36 7.82 13.43
C TRP A 15 -5.57 7.78 14.40
N GLN A 16 -5.54 8.54 15.50
CA GLN A 16 -6.62 8.69 16.49
C GLN A 16 -7.25 7.36 16.95
N ASP A 17 -6.44 6.31 17.09
CA ASP A 17 -6.87 4.94 17.40
C ASP A 17 -7.90 4.33 16.41
N THR A 18 -8.15 4.98 15.28
CA THR A 18 -9.15 4.56 14.28
C THR A 18 -8.76 3.26 13.60
N ALA A 19 -7.47 3.13 13.27
CA ALA A 19 -6.86 1.94 12.69
C ALA A 19 -5.44 1.84 13.22
N ARG A 20 -4.96 0.61 13.43
CA ARG A 20 -3.55 0.34 13.73
C ARG A 20 -2.82 0.15 12.41
N PRO A 21 -2.15 1.19 11.85
CA PRO A 21 -1.51 1.11 10.53
C PRO A 21 -0.57 -0.09 10.39
N ILE A 22 0.14 -0.46 11.47
CA ILE A 22 1.02 -1.64 11.46
C ILE A 22 0.35 -2.93 11.01
N ASN A 23 -0.92 -3.17 11.37
CA ASN A 23 -1.60 -4.39 10.98
C ASN A 23 -1.76 -4.44 9.45
N PHE A 24 -2.10 -3.30 8.84
CA PHE A 24 -2.24 -3.18 7.40
C PHE A 24 -0.90 -3.23 6.68
N LEU A 25 0.13 -2.57 7.22
CA LEU A 25 1.49 -2.64 6.66
C LEU A 25 2.04 -4.06 6.66
N LEU A 26 1.77 -4.85 7.70
CA LEU A 26 2.16 -6.27 7.74
C LEU A 26 1.40 -7.10 6.71
N VAL A 27 0.10 -6.85 6.53
CA VAL A 27 -0.71 -7.52 5.50
C VAL A 27 -0.21 -7.16 4.09
N MET A 28 0.09 -5.88 3.84
CA MET A 28 0.69 -5.40 2.59
C MET A 28 2.03 -6.07 2.34
N LEU A 29 2.90 -6.10 3.35
CA LEU A 29 4.22 -6.73 3.22
C LEU A 29 4.10 -8.20 2.82
N CYS A 30 3.23 -8.96 3.49
CA CYS A 30 2.96 -10.35 3.15
C CYS A 30 2.43 -10.50 1.72
N ALA A 31 1.43 -9.70 1.32
CA ALA A 31 0.85 -9.74 -0.02
C ALA A 31 1.87 -9.36 -1.11
N THR A 32 2.75 -8.41 -0.82
CA THR A 32 3.81 -7.98 -1.73
C THR A 32 4.90 -9.04 -1.86
N ILE A 33 5.28 -9.70 -0.76
CA ILE A 33 6.23 -10.84 -0.80
C ILE A 33 5.66 -11.96 -1.68
N ILE A 34 4.38 -12.31 -1.49
CA ILE A 34 3.73 -13.34 -2.32
C ILE A 34 3.76 -12.93 -3.80
N ALA A 35 3.38 -11.68 -4.12
CA ALA A 35 3.44 -11.18 -5.49
C ALA A 35 4.86 -11.25 -6.08
N LEU A 36 5.88 -10.86 -5.31
CA LEU A 36 7.28 -10.96 -5.73
C LEU A 36 7.71 -12.41 -6.00
N VAL A 37 7.39 -13.34 -5.10
CA VAL A 37 7.72 -14.76 -5.26
C VAL A 37 7.08 -15.32 -6.53
N VAL A 38 5.79 -15.02 -6.75
CA VAL A 38 5.07 -15.46 -7.95
C VAL A 38 5.67 -14.83 -9.21
N THR A 39 5.95 -13.53 -9.20
CA THR A 39 6.60 -12.84 -10.33
C THR A 39 7.96 -13.44 -10.66
N VAL A 40 8.81 -13.70 -9.66
CA VAL A 40 10.13 -14.32 -9.86
C VAL A 40 9.97 -15.71 -10.44
N ALA A 41 9.11 -16.55 -9.84
CA ALA A 41 8.90 -17.91 -10.31
C ALA A 41 8.48 -17.92 -11.79
N VAL A 42 7.45 -17.14 -12.13
CA VAL A 42 6.92 -17.04 -13.50
C VAL A 42 7.97 -16.52 -14.48
N ASN A 43 8.77 -15.52 -14.08
CA ASN A 43 9.80 -14.98 -14.95
C ASN A 43 11.00 -15.91 -15.14
N VAL A 44 11.33 -16.74 -14.15
CA VAL A 44 12.42 -17.72 -14.28
C VAL A 44 11.98 -18.95 -15.07
N THR A 45 10.69 -19.31 -15.04
CA THR A 45 10.20 -20.55 -15.66
C THR A 45 9.58 -20.36 -17.04
N VAL A 46 8.55 -19.52 -17.16
CA VAL A 46 7.63 -19.53 -18.33
C VAL A 46 7.60 -18.21 -19.10
N ALA A 47 7.86 -17.07 -18.45
CA ALA A 47 7.74 -15.76 -19.14
C ALA A 47 8.92 -15.45 -20.09
N ASN A 48 9.97 -16.26 -20.10
CA ASN A 48 11.13 -16.10 -20.97
C ASN A 48 11.30 -17.29 -21.93
N GLU A 49 10.23 -18.06 -22.16
CA GLU A 49 10.27 -19.15 -23.13
C GLU A 49 10.52 -18.64 -24.56
N PRO A 50 11.13 -19.47 -25.43
CA PRO A 50 11.61 -19.05 -26.76
C PRO A 50 10.52 -18.50 -27.67
N ASP A 51 9.26 -18.86 -27.41
CA ASP A 51 8.07 -18.45 -28.18
C ASP A 51 7.42 -17.18 -27.61
N ASN A 52 8.06 -16.48 -26.65
CA ASN A 52 7.59 -15.18 -26.19
C ASN A 52 7.88 -14.09 -27.25
N ASP A 53 6.83 -13.67 -27.97
CA ASP A 53 6.83 -12.62 -28.99
C ASP A 53 7.42 -11.27 -28.52
N PHE A 54 7.48 -11.02 -27.21
CA PHE A 54 7.94 -9.75 -26.62
C PHE A 54 9.43 -9.73 -26.27
N GLY A 55 10.13 -10.85 -26.48
CA GLY A 55 11.57 -10.97 -26.27
C GLY A 55 11.98 -11.25 -24.82
N HIS A 56 13.17 -11.84 -24.67
CA HIS A 56 13.73 -12.21 -23.38
C HIS A 56 13.91 -10.99 -22.47
N GLY A 57 13.39 -11.06 -21.25
CA GLY A 57 13.49 -9.97 -20.26
C GLY A 57 12.26 -9.08 -20.16
N PHE A 58 11.29 -9.16 -21.09
CA PHE A 58 10.10 -8.30 -21.07
C PHE A 58 9.28 -8.45 -19.78
N GLY A 59 9.07 -9.69 -19.31
CA GLY A 59 8.36 -9.95 -18.06
C GLY A 59 9.03 -9.32 -16.84
N TRP A 60 10.37 -9.28 -16.78
CA TRP A 60 11.09 -8.64 -15.68
C TRP A 60 10.87 -7.13 -15.67
N VAL A 61 10.93 -6.49 -16.84
CA VAL A 61 10.71 -5.05 -16.97
C VAL A 61 9.26 -4.68 -16.64
N LEU A 62 8.31 -5.51 -17.05
CA LEU A 62 6.89 -5.23 -16.82
C LEU A 62 6.46 -5.50 -15.38
N MET A 63 6.78 -6.69 -14.85
CA MET A 63 6.16 -7.23 -13.65
C MET A 63 6.89 -6.89 -12.34
N MET A 64 8.19 -6.58 -12.39
CA MET A 64 9.00 -6.38 -11.17
C MET A 64 8.98 -4.98 -10.55
N PRO A 65 8.97 -3.87 -11.30
CA PRO A 65 9.21 -2.56 -10.71
C PRO A 65 8.23 -2.20 -9.59
N VAL A 66 6.93 -2.41 -9.80
CA VAL A 66 5.91 -2.04 -8.82
C VAL A 66 5.99 -2.90 -7.55
N PRO A 67 6.01 -4.25 -7.62
CA PRO A 67 6.18 -5.08 -6.42
C PRO A 67 7.49 -4.80 -5.66
N ALA A 68 8.59 -4.53 -6.37
CA ALA A 68 9.86 -4.21 -5.74
C ALA A 68 9.82 -2.86 -5.00
N ILE A 69 9.25 -1.82 -5.64
CA ILE A 69 9.05 -0.51 -5.01
C ILE A 69 8.14 -0.66 -3.79
N ALA A 70 7.01 -1.34 -3.92
CA ALA A 70 6.07 -1.56 -2.82
C ALA A 70 6.71 -2.30 -1.63
N PHE A 71 7.57 -3.28 -1.89
CA PHE A 71 8.27 -4.03 -0.85
C PHE A 71 9.19 -3.12 -0.05
N VAL A 72 10.07 -2.38 -0.73
CA VAL A 72 10.99 -1.45 -0.09
C VAL A 72 10.23 -0.36 0.67
N TRP A 73 9.19 0.19 0.05
CA TRP A 73 8.40 1.26 0.63
C TRP A 73 7.62 0.81 1.87
N THR A 74 7.06 -0.39 1.84
CA THR A 74 6.35 -0.96 3.00
C THR A 74 7.30 -1.20 4.18
N ILE A 75 8.54 -1.63 3.93
CA ILE A 75 9.56 -1.77 4.99
C ILE A 75 9.88 -0.41 5.61
N ILE A 76 10.07 0.62 4.78
CA ILE A 76 10.30 1.99 5.25
C ILE A 76 9.11 2.45 6.11
N ASP A 77 7.87 2.25 5.64
CA ASP A 77 6.66 2.63 6.36
C ASP A 77 6.52 1.90 7.71
N ILE A 78 6.91 0.62 7.79
CA ILE A 78 6.95 -0.14 9.05
C ILE A 78 7.94 0.47 10.03
N VAL A 79 9.14 0.85 9.57
CA VAL A 79 10.17 1.51 10.39
C VAL A 79 9.69 2.88 10.84
N VAL A 80 9.11 3.68 9.95
CA VAL A 80 8.54 5.00 10.28
C VAL A 80 7.38 4.87 11.27
N CYS A 81 6.50 3.88 11.09
CA CYS A 81 5.40 3.59 12.01
C CYS A 81 5.89 3.30 13.44
N ARG A 82 7.05 2.63 13.57
CA ARG A 82 7.66 2.27 14.84
C ARG A 82 8.37 3.44 15.52
N PHE A 83 9.23 4.14 14.79
CA PHE A 83 10.19 5.09 15.38
C PHE A 83 9.81 6.56 15.21
N TRP A 84 9.01 6.89 14.19
CA TRP A 84 8.63 8.26 13.84
C TRP A 84 7.11 8.39 13.68
N ASN A 85 6.66 9.50 13.08
CA ASN A 85 5.27 9.75 12.80
C ASN A 85 4.91 9.29 11.38
N LEU A 86 4.21 8.16 11.25
CA LEU A 86 3.59 7.78 9.99
C LEU A 86 2.29 8.57 9.82
N HIS A 87 2.37 9.70 9.11
CA HIS A 87 1.24 10.61 8.97
C HIS A 87 0.15 10.03 8.05
N SER A 88 -1.11 10.10 8.46
CA SER A 88 -2.25 9.53 7.71
C SER A 88 -2.39 10.08 6.28
N ILE A 89 -2.12 11.37 6.06
CA ILE A 89 -2.09 11.99 4.71
C ILE A 89 -1.01 11.35 3.83
N TYR A 90 0.19 11.17 4.36
CA TYR A 90 1.29 10.55 3.62
C TYR A 90 0.95 9.12 3.25
N SER A 91 0.42 8.35 4.20
CA SER A 91 -0.02 6.97 3.94
C SER A 91 -1.15 6.88 2.91
N LEU A 92 -2.07 7.83 2.89
CA LEU A 92 -3.12 7.90 1.87
C LEU A 92 -2.52 8.10 0.47
N VAL A 93 -1.62 9.08 0.31
CA VAL A 93 -0.98 9.38 -0.98
C VAL A 93 -0.14 8.18 -1.46
N SER A 94 0.68 7.62 -0.56
CA SER A 94 1.47 6.42 -0.86
C SER A 94 0.59 5.25 -1.31
N ALA A 95 -0.51 4.99 -0.60
CA ALA A 95 -1.42 3.91 -0.92
C ALA A 95 -2.14 4.11 -2.26
N ILE A 96 -2.50 5.35 -2.62
CA ILE A 96 -3.06 5.68 -3.94
C ILE A 96 -2.05 5.34 -5.04
N LEU A 97 -0.81 5.81 -4.92
CA LEU A 97 0.22 5.60 -5.93
C LEU A 97 0.51 4.11 -6.14
N LEU A 98 0.63 3.35 -5.04
CA LEU A 98 0.86 1.92 -5.11
C LEU A 98 -0.35 1.16 -5.66
N ALA A 99 -1.58 1.51 -5.25
CA ALA A 99 -2.79 0.90 -5.79
C ALA A 99 -2.88 1.09 -7.31
N VAL A 100 -2.67 2.32 -7.80
CA VAL A 100 -2.67 2.62 -9.23
C VAL A 100 -1.55 1.87 -9.95
N GLY A 101 -0.34 1.85 -9.39
CA GLY A 101 0.79 1.10 -9.96
C GLY A 101 0.46 -0.39 -10.12
N TYR A 102 -0.13 -1.01 -9.08
CA TYR A 102 -0.54 -2.41 -9.13
C TYR A 102 -1.65 -2.68 -10.14
N VAL A 103 -2.63 -1.79 -10.28
CA VAL A 103 -3.67 -1.90 -11.32
C VAL A 103 -3.05 -1.84 -12.70
N ILE A 104 -2.17 -0.87 -12.95
CA ILE A 104 -1.52 -0.69 -14.25
C ILE A 104 -0.71 -1.93 -14.62
N VAL A 105 0.17 -2.40 -13.73
CA VAL A 105 1.00 -3.58 -13.99
C VAL A 105 0.15 -4.85 -14.08
N GLY A 106 -0.91 -4.97 -13.27
CA GLY A 106 -1.89 -6.06 -13.35
C GLY A 106 -2.58 -6.15 -14.71
N VAL A 107 -3.10 -5.01 -15.19
CA VAL A 107 -3.76 -4.92 -16.50
C VAL A 107 -2.79 -5.27 -17.62
N PHE A 108 -1.60 -4.66 -17.65
CA PHE A 108 -0.63 -4.95 -18.71
C PHE A 108 -0.16 -6.41 -18.68
N THR A 109 0.07 -6.98 -17.49
CA THR A 109 0.43 -8.40 -17.35
C THR A 109 -0.68 -9.31 -17.88
N ALA A 110 -1.95 -8.99 -17.59
CA ALA A 110 -3.08 -9.77 -18.08
C ALA A 110 -3.33 -9.62 -19.59
N LEU A 111 -2.94 -8.48 -20.19
CA LEU A 111 -3.12 -8.20 -21.62
C LEU A 111 -1.99 -8.76 -22.49
N PHE A 112 -0.75 -8.70 -22.01
CA PHE A 112 0.42 -9.13 -22.79
C PHE A 112 0.69 -10.63 -22.71
N TYR A 113 0.14 -11.34 -21.72
CA TYR A 113 0.31 -12.79 -21.60
C TYR A 113 -1.01 -13.53 -21.87
N ASN A 114 -0.94 -14.55 -22.72
CA ASN A 114 -2.09 -15.36 -23.12
C ASN A 114 -2.62 -16.17 -21.92
N TRP A 115 -3.93 -16.18 -21.76
CA TRP A 115 -4.62 -16.89 -20.66
C TRP A 115 -4.67 -18.40 -20.87
N ASN A 116 -4.58 -18.84 -22.12
CA ASN A 116 -4.65 -20.25 -22.50
C ASN A 116 -3.27 -20.94 -22.50
N ASP A 117 -2.19 -20.18 -22.31
CA ASP A 117 -0.82 -20.69 -22.20
C ASP A 117 -0.37 -20.76 -20.74
N GLU A 118 0.88 -21.20 -20.57
CA GLU A 118 1.73 -21.60 -19.43
C GLU A 118 1.67 -20.79 -18.11
N GLY A 119 0.69 -19.91 -17.94
CA GLY A 119 0.40 -19.23 -16.68
C GLY A 119 1.21 -17.97 -16.46
N ALA A 120 1.85 -17.42 -17.50
CA ALA A 120 2.61 -16.17 -17.39
C ALA A 120 1.75 -14.95 -16.99
N TRP A 121 0.43 -15.03 -17.16
CA TRP A 121 -0.55 -14.04 -16.72
C TRP A 121 -0.85 -14.11 -15.21
N VAL A 122 -0.55 -15.21 -14.53
CA VAL A 122 -0.90 -15.47 -13.11
C VAL A 122 -0.44 -14.36 -12.14
N PRO A 123 0.74 -13.71 -12.29
CA PRO A 123 1.13 -12.59 -11.43
C PRO A 123 0.11 -11.44 -11.42
N SER A 124 -0.67 -11.25 -12.49
CA SER A 124 -1.72 -10.22 -12.56
C SER A 124 -2.75 -10.35 -11.43
N ILE A 125 -3.14 -11.58 -11.06
CA ILE A 125 -4.09 -11.82 -9.97
C ILE A 125 -3.53 -11.24 -8.66
N PHE A 126 -2.26 -11.51 -8.38
CA PHE A 126 -1.60 -11.05 -7.16
C PHE A 126 -1.40 -9.53 -7.17
N PHE A 127 -1.20 -8.91 -8.33
CA PHE A 127 -1.18 -7.47 -8.47
C PHE A 127 -2.55 -6.85 -8.15
N PHE A 128 -3.64 -7.42 -8.66
CA PHE A 128 -5.00 -6.94 -8.31
C PHE A 128 -5.34 -7.15 -6.84
N ILE A 129 -4.94 -8.27 -6.23
CA ILE A 129 -5.09 -8.48 -4.78
C ILE A 129 -4.35 -7.39 -3.99
N ASN A 130 -3.11 -7.06 -4.38
CA ASN A 130 -2.35 -5.99 -3.75
C ASN A 130 -3.05 -4.62 -3.93
N ALA A 131 -3.58 -4.32 -5.12
CA ALA A 131 -4.34 -3.08 -5.36
C ALA A 131 -5.57 -2.96 -4.45
N ILE A 132 -6.30 -4.06 -4.22
CA ILE A 132 -7.46 -4.09 -3.30
C ILE A 132 -7.01 -3.80 -1.87
N ILE A 133 -5.92 -4.44 -1.40
CA ILE A 133 -5.40 -4.23 -0.04
C ILE A 133 -5.00 -2.76 0.16
N HIS A 134 -4.33 -2.14 -0.82
CA HIS A 134 -3.98 -0.72 -0.78
C HIS A 134 -5.22 0.18 -0.76
N THR A 135 -6.25 -0.16 -1.55
CA THR A 135 -7.53 0.58 -1.56
C THR A 135 -8.23 0.53 -0.20
N ILE A 136 -8.24 -0.64 0.46
CA ILE A 136 -8.79 -0.78 1.82
C ILE A 136 -8.04 0.14 2.79
N PHE A 137 -6.71 0.16 2.73
CA PHE A 137 -5.88 1.00 3.59
C PHE A 137 -6.09 2.50 3.32
N MET A 138 -6.29 2.91 2.06
CA MET A 138 -6.70 4.28 1.72
C MET A 138 -7.96 4.69 2.47
N GLY A 139 -8.97 3.80 2.55
CA GLY A 139 -10.20 4.08 3.29
C GLY A 139 -9.96 4.36 4.77
N PHE A 140 -9.07 3.59 5.42
CA PHE A 140 -8.69 3.83 6.81
C PHE A 140 -7.89 5.12 7.00
N ALA A 141 -6.95 5.41 6.09
CA ALA A 141 -6.18 6.65 6.12
C ALA A 141 -7.07 7.89 5.93
N ALA A 142 -7.99 7.85 4.96
CA ALA A 142 -8.98 8.91 4.72
C ALA A 142 -9.87 9.16 5.96
N ARG A 143 -10.32 8.09 6.62
CA ARG A 143 -11.10 8.20 7.85
C ARG A 143 -10.31 8.88 8.98
N ALA A 144 -9.04 8.51 9.16
CA ALA A 144 -8.18 9.14 10.16
C ALA A 144 -8.00 10.64 9.90
N ILE A 145 -7.80 11.03 8.63
CA ILE A 145 -7.71 12.44 8.23
C ILE A 145 -9.00 13.20 8.55
N HIS A 146 -10.16 12.62 8.24
CA HIS A 146 -11.45 13.26 8.50
C HIS A 146 -11.71 13.48 10.00
N ILE A 147 -11.32 12.52 10.84
CA ILE A 147 -11.44 12.65 12.30
C ILE A 147 -10.52 13.76 12.83
N ASN A 148 -9.27 13.82 12.36
CA ASN A 148 -8.32 14.87 12.73
C ASN A 148 -8.86 16.27 12.37
N ASP A 149 -9.38 16.45 11.15
CA ASP A 149 -9.95 17.73 10.72
C ASP A 149 -11.15 18.16 11.58
N LYS A 150 -12.04 17.22 11.94
CA LYS A 150 -13.14 17.48 12.87
C LYS A 150 -12.65 17.92 14.25
N ASN A 151 -11.67 17.22 14.80
CA ASN A 151 -11.13 17.52 16.13
C ASN A 151 -10.43 18.88 16.17
N ASP A 152 -9.67 19.23 15.13
CA ASP A 152 -9.01 20.53 15.02
C ASP A 152 -10.01 21.68 14.90
N LYS A 153 -11.09 21.50 14.12
CA LYS A 153 -12.19 22.48 14.03
C LYS A 153 -12.88 22.67 15.38
N ALA A 154 -13.20 21.59 16.09
CA ALA A 154 -13.82 21.65 17.41
C ALA A 154 -12.92 22.37 18.44
N LYS A 155 -11.61 22.07 18.43
CA LYS A 155 -10.64 22.73 19.30
C LYS A 155 -10.55 24.23 19.04
N LYS A 156 -10.49 24.65 17.77
CA LYS A 156 -10.50 26.07 17.39
C LYS A 156 -11.78 26.78 17.84
N LEU A 157 -12.93 26.11 17.74
CA LEU A 157 -14.21 26.65 18.20
C LEU A 157 -14.23 26.86 19.72
N ASN A 158 -13.77 25.87 20.50
CA ASN A 158 -13.70 25.96 21.96
C ASN A 158 -12.78 27.10 22.42
N VAL A 159 -11.61 27.25 21.79
CA VAL A 159 -10.70 28.37 22.08
C VAL A 159 -11.40 29.71 21.83
N ARG A 160 -12.10 29.85 20.70
CA ARG A 160 -12.83 31.08 20.36
C ARG A 160 -13.94 31.39 21.38
N MET A 161 -14.72 30.39 21.79
CA MET A 161 -15.76 30.55 22.81
C MET A 161 -15.18 30.96 24.17
N SER A 162 -14.07 30.34 24.59
CA SER A 162 -13.40 30.69 25.84
C SER A 162 -12.86 32.12 25.87
N ASN A 163 -12.43 32.65 24.71
CA ASN A 163 -11.97 34.02 24.60
C ASN A 163 -13.14 35.01 24.65
N LEU A 164 -14.30 34.65 24.09
CA LEU A 164 -15.51 35.46 24.17
C LEU A 164 -16.10 35.54 25.59
N GLN A 165 -15.93 34.49 26.41
CA GLN A 165 -16.36 34.49 27.81
C GLN A 165 -15.45 35.30 28.75
N LYS A 166 -14.25 35.68 28.29
CA LYS A 166 -13.27 36.45 29.05
C LYS A 166 -13.28 37.95 28.72
N ALA A 167 -14.04 38.35 27.70
CA ALA A 167 -14.22 39.74 27.26
C ALA A 167 -15.52 40.29 27.85
#